data_AF-A0AAE3CJX8-F1
#
_entry.id   AF-A0AAE3CJX8-F1
#
_cell.length_a   1.000
_cell.length_b   1.000
_cell.length_c   1.000
_cell.angle_alpha   90.00
_cell.angle_beta   90.00
_cell.angle_gamma   90.00
#
_symmetry.space_group_name_H-M   'P 1'
#
loop_
_entity.id
_entity.type
_entity.pdbx_description
1 polymer ?
#
loop_
_entity_poly.entity_id
_entity_poly.type
_entity_poly.pdbx_seq_one_letter_code
_entity_poly.pdbx_strand_id
1 'polypeptide(L)'
;MGILSRLFSNGSTRPACNLFIGTSPARMIPVDDPTGLGGYSLAIDKLIREEAPDVVYCQSGDPADLSMVRMSLEYLSMIGGEVGVAEQLPDEEVAAIFGVDVRTYQGTVIDPQGNAASYGR
;
A
#
# COMPACT_ATOMS: atom_id res chain seq x y z
N MET A 1 43.39 -21.41 0.97
CA MET A 1 43.91 -20.13 1.50
C MET A 1 43.66 -19.08 0.42
N GLY A 2 42.45 -18.51 0.32
CA GLY A 2 42.01 -17.31 1.05
C GLY A 2 42.63 -16.08 0.36
N ILE A 3 41.92 -15.08 -0.18
CA ILE A 3 40.65 -14.47 0.24
C ILE A 3 40.06 -13.65 -0.92
N LEU A 4 38.74 -13.80 -1.04
CA LEU A 4 37.70 -13.05 -1.75
C LEU A 4 37.93 -11.52 -1.73
N SER A 5 37.88 -10.81 -2.87
CA SER A 5 36.67 -10.38 -3.62
C SER A 5 35.81 -9.31 -2.92
N ARG A 6 35.71 -8.16 -3.62
CA ARG A 6 34.58 -7.20 -3.65
C ARG A 6 34.46 -6.19 -2.49
N LEU A 7 35.22 -5.11 -2.63
CA LEU A 7 34.80 -3.77 -2.21
C LEU A 7 33.80 -3.22 -3.24
N PHE A 8 32.51 -3.48 -3.02
CA PHE A 8 31.45 -2.62 -3.50
C PHE A 8 30.56 -2.27 -2.32
N SER A 9 31.04 -1.31 -1.53
CA SER A 9 30.16 -0.51 -0.68
C SER A 9 29.34 0.37 -1.61
N ASN A 10 28.16 -0.10 -2.02
CA ASN A 10 27.12 0.77 -2.54
C ASN A 10 26.11 1.01 -1.42
N GLY A 11 26.53 1.83 -0.46
CA GLY A 11 25.63 2.44 0.51
C GLY A 11 24.76 3.45 -0.23
N SER A 12 23.69 2.96 -0.88
CA SER A 12 22.57 3.83 -1.24
C SER A 12 21.73 3.97 0.01
N THR A 13 22.09 4.92 0.88
CA THR A 13 21.19 5.48 1.88
C THR A 13 20.10 6.27 1.15
N ARG A 14 19.23 5.58 0.42
CA ARG A 14 17.87 6.07 0.27
C ARG A 14 17.30 6.03 1.69
N PRO A 15 16.66 7.09 2.21
CA PRO A 15 15.85 6.93 3.41
C PRO A 15 14.96 5.72 3.12
N ALA A 16 15.00 4.71 3.98
CA ALA A 16 14.14 3.54 3.85
C ALA A 16 12.72 4.11 3.79
N CYS A 17 12.14 4.12 2.60
CA CYS A 17 10.84 4.71 2.39
C CYS A 17 9.87 3.62 2.82
N ASN A 18 9.24 3.84 3.96
CA ASN A 18 8.44 2.81 4.63
C ASN A 18 7.11 2.55 3.89
N LEU A 19 6.76 3.39 2.91
CA LEU A 19 5.54 3.27 2.13
C LEU A 19 5.65 3.93 0.75
N PHE A 20 5.10 3.25 -0.24
CA PHE A 20 4.81 3.74 -1.58
C PHE A 20 3.31 3.59 -1.81
N ILE A 21 2.68 4.59 -2.41
CA ILE A 21 1.28 4.54 -2.82
C ILE A 21 1.13 4.88 -4.31
N GLY A 22 0.09 4.37 -4.97
CA GLY A 22 -0.15 4.75 -6.36
C GLY A 22 -1.43 4.16 -6.94
N THR A 23 -1.78 4.62 -8.14
CA THR A 23 -2.95 4.13 -8.89
C THR A 23 -2.67 2.85 -9.67
N SER A 24 -1.39 2.47 -9.80
CA SER A 24 -0.94 1.22 -10.39
C SER A 24 0.46 0.86 -9.87
N PRO A 25 0.87 -0.42 -9.94
CA PRO A 25 2.23 -0.84 -9.54
C PRO A 25 3.35 -0.12 -10.29
N ALA A 26 3.07 0.36 -11.51
CA ALA A 26 4.03 1.11 -12.34
C ALA A 26 4.11 2.61 -12.01
N ARG A 27 3.10 3.17 -11.30
CA ARG A 27 3.00 4.61 -10.99
C ARG A 27 2.88 4.82 -9.49
N MET A 28 3.89 4.37 -8.75
CA MET A 28 3.94 4.54 -7.30
C MET A 28 4.84 5.69 -6.89
N ILE A 29 4.37 6.47 -5.93
CA ILE A 29 5.06 7.60 -5.32
C ILE A 29 5.50 7.23 -3.90
N PRO A 30 6.73 7.60 -3.50
CA PRO A 30 7.17 7.42 -2.12
C PRO A 30 6.39 8.34 -1.18
N VAL A 31 5.99 7.80 -0.03
CA VAL A 31 5.40 8.57 1.06
C VAL A 31 6.50 8.82 2.10
N ASP A 32 6.77 10.10 2.34
CA ASP A 32 7.73 10.53 3.36
C ASP A 32 7.05 10.59 4.73
N ASP A 33 6.79 9.41 5.31
CA ASP A 33 6.27 9.27 6.68
C ASP A 33 6.99 8.14 7.43
N PRO A 34 8.25 8.34 7.84
CA PRO A 34 9.04 7.31 8.50
C PRO A 34 8.50 6.91 9.87
N THR A 35 7.60 7.71 10.47
CA THR A 35 7.09 7.52 11.84
C THR A 35 5.59 7.25 11.92
N GLY A 36 4.87 7.22 10.79
CA GLY A 36 3.42 6.98 10.77
C GLY A 36 2.59 8.08 11.44
N LEU A 37 3.06 9.33 11.43
CA LEU A 37 2.41 10.45 12.12
C LEU A 37 1.22 11.05 11.34
N GLY A 38 0.77 10.37 10.27
CA GLY A 38 -0.35 10.79 9.43
C GLY A 38 0.07 11.39 8.09
N GLY A 39 1.34 11.27 7.70
CA GLY A 39 1.78 11.64 6.35
C GLY A 39 1.18 10.70 5.30
N TYR A 40 0.98 9.43 5.65
CA TYR A 40 0.33 8.44 4.78
C TYR A 40 -1.12 8.81 4.43
N SER A 41 -1.92 9.24 5.41
CA SER A 41 -3.32 9.64 5.16
C SER A 41 -3.40 10.86 4.24
N LEU A 42 -2.54 11.87 4.47
CA LEU A 42 -2.48 13.05 3.61
C LEU A 42 -2.04 12.73 2.17
N ALA A 43 -1.11 11.78 2.02
CA ALA A 43 -0.66 11.33 0.71
C ALA A 43 -1.77 10.57 -0.04
N ILE A 44 -2.52 9.72 0.67
CA ILE A 44 -3.68 9.00 0.14
C ILE A 44 -4.79 9.99 -0.26
N ASP A 45 -5.16 10.92 0.62
CA ASP A 45 -6.16 11.95 0.33
C ASP A 45 -5.79 12.77 -0.91
N LYS A 46 -4.51 13.13 -1.03
CA LYS A 46 -4.00 13.86 -2.18
C LYS A 46 -4.13 13.03 -3.46
N LEU A 47 -3.73 11.75 -3.42
CA LEU A 47 -3.83 10.84 -4.56
C LEU A 47 -5.28 10.67 -5.01
N ILE A 48 -6.20 10.45 -4.07
CA ILE A 48 -7.63 10.30 -4.34
C ILE A 48 -8.18 11.57 -4.99
N ARG A 49 -7.87 12.74 -4.43
CA ARG A 49 -8.36 14.01 -4.96
C ARG A 49 -7.81 14.35 -6.35
N GLU A 50 -6.56 14.03 -6.61
CA GLU A 50 -5.87 14.44 -7.85
C GLU A 50 -6.08 13.45 -9.00
N GLU A 51 -6.14 12.15 -8.71
CA GLU A 51 -6.25 11.11 -9.74
C GLU A 51 -7.60 10.37 -9.75
N ALA A 52 -8.43 10.51 -8.70
CA ALA A 52 -9.70 9.79 -8.52
C ALA A 52 -9.60 8.30 -8.89
N PRO A 53 -8.67 7.55 -8.26
CA PRO A 53 -8.45 6.17 -8.61
C PRO A 53 -9.51 5.25 -8.01
N ASP A 54 -9.82 4.17 -8.74
CA ASP A 54 -10.69 3.12 -8.20
C ASP A 54 -9.94 2.21 -7.21
N VAL A 55 -8.63 2.10 -7.41
CA VAL A 55 -7.74 1.22 -6.64
C VAL A 55 -6.51 2.01 -6.21
N VAL A 56 -6.16 1.87 -4.93
CA VAL A 56 -4.95 2.43 -4.34
C VAL A 56 -4.02 1.27 -3.99
N TYR A 57 -2.88 1.21 -4.68
CA TYR A 57 -1.82 0.26 -4.40
C TYR A 57 -0.95 0.80 -3.26
N CYS A 58 -0.65 -0.05 -2.28
CA CYS A 58 0.24 0.24 -1.16
C CYS A 58 1.38 -0.78 -1.14
N GLN A 59 2.62 -0.31 -1.06
CA GLN A 59 3.81 -1.16 -0.99
C GLN A 59 4.82 -0.60 0.01
N SER A 60 5.38 -1.44 0.87
CA SER A 60 6.52 -1.08 1.71
C SER A 60 7.83 -1.21 0.94
N GLY A 61 8.74 -0.24 1.12
CA GLY A 61 10.13 -0.35 0.67
C GLY A 61 10.98 -1.31 1.50
N ASP A 62 10.52 -1.72 2.68
CA ASP A 62 11.15 -2.74 3.52
C ASP A 62 10.22 -3.96 3.64
N PRO A 63 10.52 -5.09 2.97
CA PRO A 63 9.72 -6.30 3.07
C PRO A 63 9.61 -6.89 4.49
N ALA A 64 10.51 -6.51 5.40
CA ALA A 64 10.46 -6.94 6.80
C ALA A 64 9.49 -6.11 7.64
N ASP A 65 9.10 -4.92 7.18
CA ASP A 65 8.18 -4.02 7.87
C ASP A 65 7.01 -3.60 6.95
N LEU A 66 5.85 -4.23 7.17
CA LEU A 66 4.61 -3.93 6.46
C LEU A 66 3.64 -3.07 7.31
N SER A 67 4.10 -2.49 8.42
CA SER A 67 3.24 -1.76 9.36
C SER A 67 2.56 -0.56 8.69
N MET A 68 3.31 0.20 7.90
CA MET A 68 2.76 1.36 7.17
C MET A 68 1.78 0.97 6.06
N VAL A 69 1.97 -0.20 5.43
CA VAL A 69 1.03 -0.75 4.46
C VAL A 69 -0.30 -1.07 5.16
N ARG A 70 -0.25 -1.76 6.31
CA ARG A 70 -1.45 -2.05 7.12
C ARG A 70 -2.17 -0.78 7.56
N MET A 71 -1.46 0.19 8.10
CA MET A 71 -2.05 1.49 8.51
C MET A 71 -2.71 2.21 7.34
N SER A 72 -2.13 2.13 6.14
CA SER A 72 -2.69 2.73 4.93
C SER A 72 -3.98 2.03 4.48
N LEU A 73 -4.01 0.69 4.51
CA LEU A 73 -5.20 -0.09 4.21
C LEU A 73 -6.30 0.11 5.25
N GLU A 74 -5.96 0.20 6.54
CA GLU A 74 -6.89 0.54 7.60
C GLU A 74 -7.52 1.92 7.35
N TYR A 75 -6.71 2.90 6.98
CA TYR A 75 -7.21 4.23 6.65
C TYR A 75 -8.14 4.23 5.42
N LEU A 76 -7.77 3.53 4.35
CA LEU A 76 -8.64 3.34 3.18
C LEU A 76 -9.96 2.66 3.55
N SER A 77 -9.92 1.65 4.41
CA SER A 77 -11.13 0.99 4.92
C SER A 77 -12.02 1.93 5.75
N MET A 78 -11.43 2.92 6.43
CA MET A 78 -12.18 3.88 7.24
C MET A 78 -12.85 4.97 6.40
N ILE A 79 -12.18 5.48 5.37
CA ILE A 79 -12.75 6.52 4.50
C ILE A 79 -13.74 5.93 3.49
N GLY A 80 -13.50 4.69 3.04
CA GLY A 80 -14.29 4.01 2.03
C GLY A 80 -14.22 4.67 0.64
N GLY A 81 -14.79 4.02 -0.36
CA GLY A 81 -14.83 4.53 -1.74
C GLY A 81 -13.82 3.87 -2.67
N GLU A 82 -12.57 3.72 -2.23
CA GLU A 82 -11.49 3.12 -3.00
C GLU A 82 -11.05 1.76 -2.47
N VAL A 83 -10.56 0.90 -3.37
CA VAL A 83 -10.05 -0.43 -3.02
C VAL A 83 -8.57 -0.35 -2.70
N GLY A 84 -8.18 -0.71 -1.48
CA GLY A 84 -6.76 -0.84 -1.12
C GLY A 84 -6.18 -2.18 -1.57
N VAL A 85 -5.04 -2.16 -2.25
CA VAL A 85 -4.34 -3.37 -2.72
C VAL A 85 -2.90 -3.37 -2.25
N ALA A 86 -2.44 -4.49 -1.67
CA ALA A 86 -1.06 -4.67 -1.26
C ALA A 86 -0.57 -6.09 -1.56
N GLU A 87 0.24 -6.26 -2.63
CA GLU A 87 0.75 -7.59 -3.05
C GLU A 87 1.68 -8.25 -2.02
N GLN A 88 2.22 -7.47 -1.08
CA GLN A 88 3.09 -7.97 -0.01
C GLN A 88 2.30 -8.59 1.15
N LEU A 89 0.98 -8.41 1.19
CA LEU A 89 0.09 -9.01 2.19
C LEU A 89 -0.78 -10.09 1.53
N PRO A 90 -1.14 -11.14 2.27
CA PRO A 90 -2.11 -12.11 1.78
C PRO A 90 -3.51 -11.48 1.68
N ASP A 91 -4.28 -11.87 0.67
CA ASP A 91 -5.64 -11.39 0.44
C ASP A 91 -6.54 -11.59 1.68
N GLU A 92 -6.33 -12.67 2.45
CA GLU A 92 -7.02 -12.94 3.71
C GLU A 92 -6.86 -11.81 4.72
N GLU A 93 -5.66 -11.25 4.81
CA GLU A 93 -5.34 -10.18 5.75
C GLU A 93 -5.91 -8.85 5.28
N VAL A 94 -5.79 -8.55 3.99
CA VAL A 94 -6.38 -7.32 3.42
C VAL A 94 -7.92 -7.37 3.53
N ALA A 95 -8.55 -8.48 3.17
CA ALA A 95 -9.99 -8.66 3.30
C ALA A 95 -10.48 -8.46 4.75
N ALA A 96 -9.72 -8.95 5.73
CA ALA A 96 -10.02 -8.74 7.15
C ALA A 96 -9.94 -7.27 7.57
N ILE A 97 -8.97 -6.50 7.05
CA ILE A 97 -8.88 -5.05 7.28
C ILE A 97 -10.13 -4.33 6.76
N PHE A 98 -10.59 -4.69 5.55
CA PHE A 98 -11.82 -4.15 4.96
C PHE A 98 -13.11 -4.73 5.55
N GLY A 99 -13.02 -5.71 6.46
CA GLY A 99 -14.19 -6.33 7.10
C GLY A 99 -15.07 -7.16 6.16
N VAL A 100 -14.50 -7.69 5.08
CA VAL A 100 -15.20 -8.53 4.08
C VAL A 100 -14.59 -9.92 4.00
N ASP A 101 -15.25 -10.86 3.32
CA ASP A 101 -14.63 -12.13 2.97
C ASP A 101 -13.68 -11.99 1.77
N VAL A 102 -12.76 -12.95 1.64
CA VAL A 102 -11.72 -12.95 0.60
C VAL A 102 -12.27 -12.92 -0.81
N ARG A 103 -13.40 -13.59 -1.08
CA ARG A 103 -13.97 -13.62 -2.44
C ARG A 103 -14.58 -12.29 -2.81
N THR A 104 -15.25 -11.64 -1.85
CA THR A 104 -15.72 -10.27 -2.02
C THR A 104 -14.54 -9.34 -2.28
N TYR A 105 -13.45 -9.46 -1.50
CA TYR A 105 -12.25 -8.67 -1.76
C TYR A 105 -11.67 -8.88 -3.16
N GLN A 106 -11.40 -10.12 -3.56
CA GLN A 106 -10.87 -10.45 -4.88
C GLN A 106 -11.79 -9.98 -6.02
N GLY A 107 -13.11 -10.13 -5.84
CA GLY A 107 -14.10 -9.66 -6.79
C GLY A 107 -14.04 -8.14 -7.00
N THR A 108 -13.78 -7.39 -5.94
CA THR A 108 -13.67 -5.92 -6.04
C THR A 108 -12.33 -5.45 -6.56
N VAL A 109 -11.23 -6.16 -6.32
CA VAL A 109 -9.95 -5.85 -6.97
C VAL A 109 -10.06 -6.01 -8.49
N ILE A 110 -10.83 -6.99 -8.97
CA ILE A 110 -11.06 -7.24 -10.41
C ILE A 110 -12.04 -6.23 -11.01
N ASP A 111 -13.13 -5.92 -10.31
CA ASP A 111 -14.14 -4.95 -10.73
C ASP A 111 -14.44 -3.94 -9.61
N PRO A 112 -13.57 -2.91 -9.46
CA PRO A 112 -13.69 -1.90 -8.41
C PRO A 112 -14.99 -1.10 -8.53
N GLN A 113 -15.37 -0.72 -9.74
CA GLN A 113 -16.57 0.10 -9.99
C GLN A 113 -17.87 -0.68 -9.73
N GLY A 114 -17.88 -1.99 -9.93
CA GLY A 114 -19.04 -2.85 -9.65
C GLY A 114 -19.21 -3.23 -8.19
N ASN A 115 -18.12 -3.43 -7.44
CA ASN A 115 -18.16 -4.00 -6.09
C ASN A 115 -17.64 -3.07 -4.97
N ALA A 116 -16.98 -1.94 -5.24
CA ALA A 116 -16.44 -1.07 -4.18
C ALA A 116 -17.53 -0.42 -3.32
N ALA A 117 -18.76 -0.31 -3.86
CA ALA A 117 -19.96 0.06 -3.09
C ALA A 117 -20.24 -0.88 -1.90
N SER A 118 -19.62 -2.06 -1.84
CA SER A 118 -19.75 -3.04 -0.76
C SER A 118 -18.87 -2.75 0.46
N TYR A 119 -17.86 -1.88 0.33
CA TYR A 119 -16.95 -1.52 1.43
C TYR A 119 -17.46 -0.36 2.29
N GLY A 120 -18.47 0.37 1.82
CA GLY A 120 -19.11 1.43 2.58
C GLY A 120 -20.01 0.84 3.66
N ARG A 121 -19.64 1.02 4.93
CA ARG A 121 -20.50 0.73 6.08
C ARG A 121 -21.44 1.89 6.38
#